data_AF-A0A3N5EXI3-F1
#
_entry.id   AF-A0A3N5EXI3-F1
#
_cell.length_a   1.000
_cell.length_b   1.000
_cell.length_c   1.000
_cell.angle_alpha   90.00
_cell.angle_beta   90.00
_cell.angle_gamma   90.00
#
_symmetry.space_group_name_H-M   'P 1'
#
loop_
_entity.id
_entity.type
_entity.pdbx_description
1 polymer ?
#
loop_
_entity_poly.entity_id
_entity_poly.type
_entity_poly.pdbx_seq_one_letter_code
_entity_poly.pdbx_strand_id
1 'polypeptide(L)'
;MGIHIALHHKTSYKYDRLIHLAPHIVRLRPAPHCRTPILSYSMQVIPAEHFINWQQDPFSNYLGRLVFPEKTREFHVEVDLVADMIIINPFDYFLEPHAEKFPFTYESRLRHELRPYLSKRRLGKTFNQYVAEIKSMPGRTIDFLVELNMK
;
A
#
# COMPACT_ATOMS: atom_id res chain seq x y z
N MET A 1 10.86 8.48 21.15
CA MET A 1 10.20 7.35 21.82
C MET A 1 9.06 6.94 20.91
N GLY A 2 9.22 5.85 20.15
CA GLY A 2 8.22 5.36 19.20
C GLY A 2 7.16 4.52 19.90
N ILE A 3 5.96 4.43 19.32
CA ILE A 3 4.92 3.50 19.78
C ILE A 3 5.09 2.21 18.99
N HIS A 4 5.33 1.09 19.67
CA HIS A 4 5.29 -0.21 19.00
C HIS A 4 3.85 -0.69 18.88
N ILE A 5 3.43 -1.00 17.66
CA ILE A 5 2.13 -1.59 17.38
C ILE A 5 2.34 -3.02 16.90
N ALA A 6 1.78 -3.98 17.64
CA ALA A 6 1.65 -5.34 17.18
C ALA A 6 0.34 -5.48 16.39
N LEU A 7 0.42 -5.95 15.15
CA LEU A 7 -0.73 -6.31 14.33
C LEU A 7 -0.78 -7.82 14.19
N HIS A 8 -1.94 -8.39 14.49
CA HIS A 8 -2.27 -9.79 14.27
C HIS A 8 -3.37 -9.88 13.23
N HIS A 9 -3.11 -10.59 12.14
CA HIS A 9 -4.09 -10.87 11.11
C HIS A 9 -4.30 -12.37 10.98
N LYS A 10 -5.56 -12.80 10.96
CA LYS A 10 -5.95 -14.19 10.78
C LYS A 10 -7.08 -14.31 9.78
N THR A 11 -6.87 -15.15 8.77
CA THR A 11 -7.89 -15.57 7.82
C THR A 11 -7.95 -17.09 7.82
N SER A 12 -9.14 -17.66 8.07
CA SER A 12 -9.36 -19.11 8.11
C SER A 12 -10.60 -19.50 7.31
N TYR A 13 -10.46 -20.56 6.53
CA TYR A 13 -11.53 -21.22 5.78
C TYR A 13 -11.57 -22.69 6.15
N LYS A 14 -12.78 -23.21 6.37
CA LYS A 14 -13.02 -24.63 6.59
C LYS A 14 -13.96 -25.15 5.53
N TYR A 15 -13.66 -26.34 5.04
CA TYR A 15 -14.37 -27.01 3.96
C TYR A 15 -15.01 -28.30 4.48
N ASP A 16 -16.24 -28.54 4.04
CA ASP A 16 -17.05 -29.73 4.34
C ASP A 16 -16.49 -31.01 3.69
N ARG A 17 -15.57 -30.88 2.72
CA ARG A 17 -14.88 -31.97 2.02
C ARG A 17 -13.41 -31.64 1.74
N LEU A 18 -12.64 -32.67 1.41
CA LEU A 18 -11.27 -32.51 0.93
C LEU A 18 -11.26 -31.82 -0.44
N ILE A 19 -10.56 -30.70 -0.55
CA ILE A 19 -10.47 -29.88 -1.78
C ILE A 19 -9.02 -29.66 -2.19
N HIS A 20 -8.79 -29.42 -3.48
CA HIS A 20 -7.53 -28.90 -3.98
C HIS A 20 -7.52 -27.39 -3.89
N LEU A 21 -6.48 -26.82 -3.27
CA LEU A 21 -6.25 -25.39 -3.28
C LEU A 21 -5.48 -25.03 -4.56
N ALA A 22 -6.05 -24.13 -5.37
CA ALA A 22 -5.28 -23.47 -6.42
C ALA A 22 -4.14 -22.62 -5.81
N PRO A 23 -3.16 -22.15 -6.59
CA PRO A 23 -2.14 -21.24 -6.08
C PRO A 23 -2.75 -19.99 -5.45
N HIS A 24 -2.30 -19.63 -4.25
CA HIS A 24 -2.72 -18.43 -3.53
C HIS A 24 -1.63 -17.36 -3.54
N ILE A 25 -2.02 -16.09 -3.45
CA ILE A 25 -1.10 -14.96 -3.28
C ILE A 25 -1.47 -14.22 -2.01
N VAL A 26 -0.55 -14.20 -1.04
CA VAL A 26 -0.68 -13.43 0.20
C VAL A 26 0.10 -12.12 0.06
N ARG A 27 -0.59 -11.00 0.30
CA ARG A 27 -0.06 -9.62 0.21
C ARG A 27 -0.02 -8.89 1.56
N LEU A 28 0.20 -9.65 2.63
CA LEU A 28 0.11 -9.16 4.00
C LEU A 28 1.47 -8.80 4.62
N ARG A 29 2.55 -8.84 3.81
CA ARG A 29 3.86 -8.34 4.20
C ARG A 29 4.01 -6.89 3.74
N PRO A 30 4.33 -5.94 4.65
CA PRO A 30 4.55 -4.54 4.27
C PRO A 30 5.63 -4.40 3.19
N ALA A 31 5.44 -3.44 2.27
CA ALA A 31 6.38 -3.20 1.18
C ALA A 31 7.77 -2.80 1.71
N PRO A 32 8.87 -3.17 1.03
CA PRO A 32 10.23 -2.90 1.52
C PRO A 32 10.55 -1.40 1.66
N HIS A 33 9.83 -0.54 0.94
CA HIS A 33 10.00 0.90 0.94
C HIS A 33 9.00 1.62 1.89
N CYS A 34 8.29 0.88 2.74
CA CYS A 34 7.41 1.51 3.73
C CYS A 34 8.25 2.36 4.70
N ARG A 35 7.79 3.59 4.97
CA ARG A 35 8.49 4.50 5.88
C ARG A 35 8.39 4.07 7.34
N THR A 36 7.34 3.34 7.71
CA THR A 36 7.17 2.75 9.03
C THR A 36 8.07 1.52 9.15
N PRO A 37 9.07 1.50 10.06
CA PRO A 37 9.93 0.34 10.25
C PRO A 37 9.14 -0.87 10.76
N ILE A 38 9.40 -2.03 10.17
CA ILE A 38 8.82 -3.31 10.61
C ILE A 38 9.90 -4.06 11.39
N LEU A 39 9.72 -4.13 12.71
CA LEU A 39 10.68 -4.72 13.65
C LEU A 39 10.66 -6.24 13.59
N SER A 40 9.48 -6.82 13.37
CA SER A 40 9.32 -8.26 13.19
C SER A 40 8.13 -8.55 12.27
N TYR A 41 8.21 -9.69 11.58
CA TYR A 41 7.16 -10.22 10.73
C TYR A 41 7.24 -11.75 10.77
N SER A 42 6.09 -12.40 10.94
CA SER A 42 5.93 -13.84 10.79
C SER A 42 4.71 -14.13 9.91
N MET A 43 4.72 -15.29 9.26
CA MET A 43 3.55 -15.81 8.55
C MET A 43 3.47 -17.31 8.75
N GLN A 44 2.32 -17.76 9.24
CA GLN A 44 1.98 -19.17 9.38
C GLN A 44 0.87 -19.52 8.39
N VAL A 45 0.98 -20.69 7.78
CA VAL A 45 0.04 -21.16 6.76
C VAL A 45 -0.34 -22.61 7.04
N ILE A 46 -1.63 -22.90 6.94
CA ILE A 46 -2.19 -24.26 6.96
C ILE A 46 -2.88 -24.48 5.61
N PRO A 47 -2.65 -25.61 4.92
CA PRO A 47 -1.82 -26.75 5.30
C PRO A 47 -0.34 -26.45 5.52
N ALA A 48 0.28 -27.11 6.51
CA ALA A 48 1.69 -26.89 6.83
C ALA A 48 2.62 -27.33 5.69
N GLU A 49 2.25 -28.39 4.96
CA GLU A 49 2.95 -28.80 3.75
C GLU A 49 2.51 -27.95 2.57
N HIS A 50 3.37 -27.02 2.17
CA HIS A 50 3.17 -26.13 1.04
C HIS A 50 4.51 -25.61 0.53
N PHE A 51 4.52 -25.14 -0.71
CA PHE A 51 5.61 -24.36 -1.27
C PHE A 51 5.28 -22.88 -1.17
N ILE A 52 6.25 -22.08 -0.74
CA ILE A 52 6.16 -20.63 -0.76
C ILE A 52 7.29 -20.04 -1.61
N ASN A 53 6.92 -19.16 -2.53
CA ASN A 53 7.87 -18.33 -3.26
C ASN A 53 7.57 -16.86 -3.00
N TRP A 54 8.57 -16.12 -2.51
CA TRP A 54 8.47 -14.67 -2.34
C TRP A 54 8.89 -13.98 -3.64
N GLN A 55 8.03 -13.07 -4.10
CA GLN A 55 8.24 -12.26 -5.30
C GLN A 55 7.93 -10.80 -5.02
N GLN A 56 8.27 -9.92 -5.96
CA GLN A 56 7.86 -8.53 -5.95
C GLN A 56 7.05 -8.20 -7.19
N ASP A 57 6.00 -7.39 -7.03
CA ASP A 57 5.25 -6.83 -8.16
C ASP A 57 5.97 -5.58 -8.73
N PRO A 58 5.49 -4.98 -9.84
CA PRO A 58 6.11 -3.78 -10.42
C PRO A 58 6.14 -2.55 -9.49
N PHE A 59 5.40 -2.57 -8.39
CA PHE A 59 5.42 -1.53 -7.36
C PHE A 59 6.27 -1.96 -6.14
N SER A 60 7.07 -3.02 -6.30
CA SER A 60 7.94 -3.59 -5.27
C SER A 60 7.19 -4.14 -4.04
N ASN A 61 5.89 -4.41 -4.13
CA ASN A 61 5.16 -5.05 -3.02
C ASN A 61 5.54 -6.52 -2.92
N TYR A 62 5.70 -7.04 -1.69
CA TYR A 62 5.96 -8.47 -1.49
C TYR A 62 4.71 -9.32 -1.78
N LEU A 63 4.92 -10.37 -2.56
CA LEU A 63 3.92 -11.39 -2.88
C LEU A 63 4.38 -12.75 -2.37
N GLY A 64 3.69 -13.30 -1.37
CA GLY A 64 3.89 -14.68 -0.93
C GLY A 64 3.04 -15.62 -1.79
N ARG A 65 3.63 -16.27 -2.79
CA ARG A 65 2.91 -17.21 -3.67
C ARG A 65 2.95 -18.62 -3.07
N LEU A 66 1.79 -19.11 -2.66
CA LEU A 66 1.62 -20.41 -2.02
C LEU A 66 1.08 -21.44 -3.01
N VAL A 67 1.65 -22.64 -2.98
CA VAL A 67 1.16 -23.80 -3.76
C VAL A 67 1.07 -25.00 -2.83
N PHE A 68 -0.05 -25.71 -2.89
CA PHE A 68 -0.37 -26.83 -2.00
C PHE A 68 -0.39 -28.13 -2.81
N PRO A 69 0.46 -29.11 -2.49
CA PRO A 69 0.47 -30.40 -3.19
C PRO A 69 -0.74 -31.26 -2.81
N GLU A 70 -1.15 -31.22 -1.55
CA GLU A 70 -2.15 -32.14 -1.00
C GLU A 70 -3.56 -31.54 -0.88
N LYS A 71 -4.56 -32.42 -0.83
CA LYS A 71 -5.94 -32.02 -0.49
C LYS A 71 -6.04 -31.60 0.96
N THR A 72 -6.88 -30.61 1.23
CA THR A 72 -7.14 -30.14 2.59
C THR A 72 -8.62 -29.88 2.86
N ARG A 73 -8.98 -29.81 4.13
CA ARG A 73 -10.27 -29.33 4.64
C ARG A 73 -10.16 -27.95 5.30
N GLU A 74 -8.96 -27.39 5.36
CA GLU A 74 -8.70 -26.10 5.98
C GLU A 74 -7.66 -25.32 5.17
N PHE A 75 -7.91 -24.03 5.02
CA PHE A 75 -6.90 -23.06 4.59
C PHE A 75 -6.84 -21.95 5.62
N HIS A 76 -5.69 -21.73 6.22
CA HIS A 76 -5.50 -20.69 7.22
C HIS A 76 -4.20 -19.94 6.96
N VAL A 77 -4.26 -18.62 7.06
CA VAL A 77 -3.10 -17.72 6.97
C VAL A 77 -3.16 -16.79 8.16
N GLU A 78 -2.05 -16.76 8.90
CA GLU A 78 -1.89 -15.96 10.09
C GLU A 78 -0.58 -15.19 10.00
N VAL A 79 -0.67 -13.89 10.27
CA VAL A 79 0.45 -12.96 10.16
C VAL A 79 0.51 -12.16 11.45
N ASP A 80 1.69 -12.19 12.07
CA ASP A 80 2.03 -11.28 13.16
C ASP A 80 3.11 -10.32 12.67
N LEU A 81 2.97 -9.03 12.95
CA LEU A 81 4.03 -8.07 12.72
C LEU A 81 4.07 -7.02 13.83
N VAL A 82 5.27 -6.52 14.10
CA VAL A 82 5.48 -5.38 15.01
C VAL A 82 6.00 -4.21 14.19
N ALA A 83 5.23 -3.12 14.17
CA ALA A 83 5.59 -1.88 13.51
C ALA A 83 6.05 -0.84 14.55
N ASP A 84 7.11 -0.10 14.23
CA ASP A 84 7.54 1.04 15.02
C ASP A 84 6.90 2.34 14.47
N MET A 85 5.92 2.85 15.20
CA MET A 85 5.24 4.10 14.85
C MET A 85 6.10 5.28 15.30
N ILE A 86 7.06 5.61 14.45
CA ILE A 86 7.83 6.85 14.53
C ILE A 86 7.03 8.00 13.91
N ILE A 87 7.26 9.22 14.40
CA ILE A 87 6.72 10.43 13.80
C ILE A 87 7.43 10.63 12.45
N ILE A 88 6.65 10.64 11.37
CA ILE A 88 7.16 10.91 10.02
C ILE A 88 6.63 12.29 9.61
N ASN A 89 7.52 13.21 9.29
CA ASN A 89 7.13 14.47 8.65
C ASN A 89 6.79 14.17 7.17
N PRO A 90 5.52 14.31 6.74
CA PRO A 90 5.15 14.03 5.35
C PRO A 90 5.74 15.05 4.38
N PHE A 91 6.24 16.20 4.84
CA PHE A 91 6.83 17.27 4.05
C PHE A 91 8.37 17.36 4.18
N ASP A 92 9.03 16.30 4.67
CA ASP A 92 10.48 16.25 4.77
C ASP A 92 11.13 15.93 3.41
N TYR A 93 11.04 16.90 2.49
CA TYR A 93 11.64 16.87 1.16
C TYR A 93 11.79 18.29 0.60
N PHE A 94 12.65 18.44 -0.40
CA PHE A 94 12.74 19.67 -1.17
C PHE A 94 11.85 19.58 -2.41
N LEU A 95 11.24 20.71 -2.78
CA LEU A 95 10.57 20.86 -4.06
C LEU A 95 11.58 21.34 -5.11
N GLU A 96 11.43 20.85 -6.33
CA GLU A 96 12.09 21.46 -7.49
C GLU A 96 11.57 22.89 -7.69
N PRO A 97 12.39 23.84 -8.18
CA PRO A 97 11.99 25.23 -8.36
C PRO A 97 10.69 25.41 -9.17
N HIS A 98 10.48 24.57 -10.19
CA HIS A 98 9.28 24.61 -11.03
C HIS A 98 8.00 24.13 -10.30
N ALA A 99 8.15 23.41 -9.18
CA ALA A 99 7.08 22.83 -8.40
C ALA A 99 6.83 23.59 -7.08
N GLU A 100 7.56 24.67 -6.79
CA GLU A 100 7.37 25.49 -5.58
C GLU A 100 5.98 26.12 -5.51
N LYS A 101 5.39 26.46 -6.65
CA LYS A 101 4.07 27.07 -6.75
C LYS A 101 3.09 26.17 -7.49
N PHE A 102 1.95 25.90 -6.86
CA PHE A 102 0.84 25.20 -7.47
C PHE A 102 -0.07 26.20 -8.23
N PRO A 103 -0.65 25.83 -9.38
CA PRO A 103 -0.42 24.61 -10.14
C PRO A 103 0.89 24.65 -10.94
N PHE A 104 1.52 23.49 -11.10
CA PHE A 104 2.70 23.31 -11.95
C PHE A 104 2.54 22.11 -12.89
N THR A 105 3.46 21.94 -13.83
CA THR A 105 3.52 20.80 -14.73
C THR A 105 4.89 20.14 -14.66
N TYR A 106 4.91 18.80 -14.73
CA TYR A 106 6.16 18.03 -14.82
C TYR A 106 6.84 18.24 -16.17
N GLU A 107 8.18 18.22 -16.16
CA GLU A 107 8.99 18.16 -17.37
C GLU A 107 8.60 16.99 -18.27
N SER A 108 8.75 17.13 -19.59
CA SER A 108 8.25 16.18 -20.58
C SER A 108 8.65 14.73 -20.32
N ARG A 109 9.91 14.49 -19.95
CA ARG A 109 10.42 13.13 -19.65
C ARG A 109 9.78 12.57 -18.38
N LEU A 110 9.82 13.31 -17.28
CA LEU A 110 9.24 12.89 -16.01
C LEU A 110 7.71 12.71 -16.13
N ARG A 111 7.03 13.60 -16.87
CA ARG A 111 5.61 13.47 -17.18
C ARG A 111 5.30 12.17 -17.92
N HIS A 112 6.17 11.74 -18.83
CA HIS A 112 6.03 10.48 -19.54
C HIS A 112 6.18 9.27 -18.60
N GLU A 113 7.18 9.29 -17.74
CA GLU A 113 7.44 8.23 -16.75
C GLU A 113 6.30 8.15 -15.71
N LEU A 114 5.72 9.31 -15.34
CA LEU A 114 4.61 9.40 -14.39
C LEU A 114 3.22 9.16 -15.02
N ARG A 115 3.11 8.83 -16.32
CA ARG A 115 1.81 8.63 -16.99
C ARG A 115 0.83 7.72 -16.24
N PRO A 116 1.25 6.59 -15.64
CA PRO A 116 0.33 5.75 -14.86
C PRO A 116 -0.32 6.48 -13.68
N TYR A 117 0.41 7.40 -13.03
CA TYR A 117 -0.05 8.17 -11.87
C TYR A 117 -0.84 9.42 -12.25
N LEU A 118 -0.68 9.93 -13.48
CA LEU A 118 -1.38 11.11 -13.99
C LEU A 118 -2.71 10.77 -14.70
N SER A 119 -3.05 9.49 -14.81
CA SER A 119 -4.28 9.03 -15.46
C SER A 119 -5.51 9.43 -14.64
N LYS A 120 -6.36 10.28 -15.21
CA LYS A 120 -7.61 10.73 -14.57
C LYS A 120 -8.75 9.76 -14.90
N ARG A 121 -9.51 9.36 -13.89
CA ARG A 121 -10.75 8.58 -14.07
C ARG A 121 -11.96 9.52 -14.17
N ARG A 122 -13.09 9.02 -14.66
CA ARG A 122 -14.34 9.78 -14.64
C ARG A 122 -14.74 10.04 -13.19
N LEU A 123 -14.87 11.31 -12.84
CA LEU A 123 -15.24 11.75 -11.51
C LEU A 123 -16.75 11.58 -11.28
N GLY A 124 -17.13 11.11 -10.10
CA GLY A 124 -18.53 11.06 -9.67
C GLY A 124 -19.05 12.44 -9.26
N LYS A 125 -20.38 12.60 -9.13
CA LYS A 125 -21.01 13.88 -8.77
C LYS A 125 -20.46 14.47 -7.47
N THR A 126 -20.42 13.69 -6.40
CA THR A 126 -19.93 14.14 -5.08
C THR A 126 -18.46 14.56 -5.13
N PHE A 127 -17.63 13.82 -5.85
CA PHE A 127 -16.22 14.16 -5.97
C PHE A 127 -16.00 15.41 -6.84
N ASN A 128 -16.80 15.62 -7.88
CA ASN A 128 -16.78 16.88 -8.64
C ASN A 128 -17.18 18.08 -7.77
N GLN A 129 -18.19 17.93 -6.90
CA GLN A 129 -18.58 18.98 -5.96
C GLN A 129 -17.43 19.30 -4.99
N TYR A 130 -16.83 18.27 -4.40
CA TYR A 130 -15.65 18.43 -3.53
C TYR A 130 -14.49 19.14 -4.24
N VAL A 131 -14.14 18.72 -5.45
CA VAL A 131 -13.06 19.35 -6.24
C VAL A 131 -13.40 20.80 -6.59
N ALA A 132 -14.66 21.12 -6.90
CA ALA A 132 -15.08 22.49 -7.19
C ALA A 132 -14.99 23.41 -5.96
N GLU A 133 -15.11 22.87 -4.75
CA GLU A 133 -14.90 23.62 -3.50
C GLU A 133 -13.42 23.86 -3.18
N ILE A 134 -12.51 23.04 -3.74
CA ILE A 134 -11.07 23.29 -3.65
C ILE A 134 -10.81 24.50 -4.55
N LYS A 135 -10.75 25.69 -3.94
CA LYS A 135 -10.27 26.89 -4.63
C LYS A 135 -8.88 26.54 -5.15
N SER A 136 -8.68 26.59 -6.47
CA SER A 136 -7.34 26.59 -7.05
C SER A 136 -6.66 27.86 -6.55
N MET A 137 -5.98 27.78 -5.41
CA MET A 137 -5.22 28.88 -4.85
C MET A 137 -3.83 28.82 -5.48
N PRO A 138 -3.50 29.73 -6.42
CA PRO A 138 -2.12 29.89 -6.83
C PRO A 138 -1.30 30.29 -5.60
N GLY A 139 -0.32 29.46 -5.24
CA GLY A 139 0.37 29.60 -3.96
C GLY A 139 1.48 28.58 -3.80
N ARG A 140 2.16 28.61 -2.65
CA ARG A 140 3.21 27.62 -2.37
C ARG A 140 2.59 26.23 -2.30
N THR A 141 3.20 25.26 -2.95
CA THR A 141 2.65 23.90 -3.07
C THR A 141 2.44 23.24 -1.70
N ILE A 142 3.36 23.43 -0.75
CA ILE A 142 3.21 22.89 0.62
C ILE A 142 2.01 23.53 1.32
N ASP A 143 1.85 24.85 1.25
CA ASP A 143 0.74 25.57 1.89
C ASP A 143 -0.61 25.07 1.32
N PHE A 144 -0.70 24.90 0.00
CA PHE A 144 -1.86 24.29 -0.66
C PHE A 144 -2.17 22.88 -0.12
N LEU A 145 -1.15 22.02 0.03
CA LEU A 145 -1.34 20.66 0.55
C LEU A 145 -1.77 20.66 2.03
N VAL A 146 -1.27 21.60 2.84
CA VAL A 146 -1.68 21.75 4.24
C VAL A 146 -3.13 22.19 4.32
N GLU A 147 -3.53 23.24 3.60
CA GLU A 147 -4.90 23.74 3.56
C GLU A 147 -5.89 22.67 3.10
N LEU A 148 -5.51 21.84 2.12
CA LEU A 148 -6.31 20.73 1.63
C LEU A 148 -6.58 19.67 2.72
N ASN A 149 -5.62 19.40 3.60
CA ASN A 149 -5.75 18.40 4.68
C ASN A 149 -6.46 18.93 5.93
N MET A 150 -6.64 20.25 6.06
CA MET A 150 -7.36 20.86 7.18
C MET A 150 -8.88 20.97 6.95
N LYS A 151 -9.35 20.66 5.74
CA LYS A 151 -10.76 20.63 5.37
C LYS A 151 -11.42 19.30 5.74
#